data_AF-A0A3B9IJZ2-F1
#
_entry.id   AF-A0A3B9IJZ2-F1
#
_cell.length_a   1.000
_cell.length_b   1.000
_cell.length_c   1.000
_cell.angle_alpha   90.00
_cell.angle_beta   90.00
_cell.angle_gamma   90.00
#
_symmetry.space_group_name_H-M   'P 1'
#
loop_
_entity.id
_entity.type
_entity.pdbx_description
1 polymer ?
#
loop_
_entity_poly.entity_id
_entity_poly.type
_entity_poly.pdbx_seq_one_letter_code
_entity_poly.pdbx_strand_id
1 'polypeptide(L)'
;MTTGARNGHIVACFPVAQGEQIMLVTDGGQLIRTPVADIRIAGRDTMGVIVFKTAQDEKVVSAARLSETAEEDQNGAGEANGDGEAGDEGEQDATETTDLRGDEDEA
;
A
#
# COMPACT_ATOMS: atom_id res chain seq x y z
N MET A 1 11.16 -0.60 -10.19
CA MET A 1 10.16 -1.22 -11.06
C MET A 1 10.00 -0.33 -12.27
N THR A 2 10.49 -0.76 -13.43
CA THR A 2 10.46 0.05 -14.66
C THR A 2 9.29 -0.42 -15.52
N THR A 3 8.30 0.44 -15.74
CA THR A 3 7.20 0.18 -16.66
C THR A 3 7.67 0.46 -18.09
N GLY A 4 8.08 -0.59 -18.80
CA GLY A 4 8.43 -0.53 -20.22
C GLY A 4 7.27 -0.98 -21.13
N ALA A 5 7.48 -0.96 -22.45
CA ALA A 5 6.47 -1.32 -23.46
C ALA A 5 5.83 -2.72 -23.29
N ARG A 6 6.51 -3.64 -22.58
CA ARG A 6 6.01 -4.98 -22.27
C ARG A 6 5.19 -5.08 -20.99
N ASN A 7 5.35 -4.14 -20.06
CA ASN A 7 4.92 -4.31 -18.66
C ASN A 7 3.62 -3.53 -18.36
N GLY A 8 3.10 -2.76 -19.32
CA GLY A 8 1.88 -1.99 -19.17
C GLY A 8 1.92 -0.99 -18.01
N HIS A 9 0.74 -0.52 -17.62
CA HIS A 9 0.55 0.34 -16.45
C HIS A 9 0.34 -0.50 -15.20
N ILE A 10 0.78 0.01 -14.05
CA ILE A 10 0.49 -0.60 -12.75
C ILE A 10 -0.96 -0.29 -12.40
N VAL A 11 -1.78 -1.33 -12.25
CA VAL A 11 -3.21 -1.22 -11.92
C VAL A 11 -3.43 -1.13 -10.41
N ALA A 12 -2.65 -1.87 -9.63
CA ALA A 12 -2.73 -1.87 -8.17
C ALA A 12 -1.40 -2.29 -7.53
N CYS A 13 -1.17 -1.82 -6.31
CA CYS A 13 -0.09 -2.26 -5.44
C CYS A 13 -0.59 -2.24 -4.00
N PHE A 14 -0.50 -3.37 -3.32
CA PHE A 14 -0.89 -3.53 -1.93
C PHE A 14 -0.08 -4.67 -1.30
N PRO A 15 0.18 -4.61 0.02
CA PRO A 15 0.76 -5.73 0.74
C PRO A 15 -0.23 -6.90 0.79
N VAL A 16 0.31 -8.12 0.79
CA VAL A 16 -0.45 -9.36 0.94
C VAL A 16 0.19 -10.23 2.02
N ALA A 17 -0.64 -10.98 2.74
CA ALA A 17 -0.21 -11.96 3.72
C ALA A 17 -0.30 -13.39 3.15
N GLN A 18 0.39 -14.32 3.82
CA GLN A 18 0.26 -15.74 3.51
C GLN A 18 -1.15 -16.23 3.89
N GLY A 19 -1.76 -17.08 3.05
CA GLY A 19 -3.16 -17.52 3.20
C GLY A 19 -4.16 -16.62 2.47
N GLU A 20 -3.80 -15.37 2.17
CA GLU A 20 -4.68 -14.49 1.40
C GLU A 20 -4.76 -14.88 -0.08
N GLN A 21 -5.76 -14.31 -0.74
CA GLN A 21 -6.00 -14.46 -2.16
C GLN A 21 -6.11 -13.09 -2.83
N ILE A 22 -5.85 -13.05 -4.13
CA ILE A 22 -6.10 -11.86 -4.94
C ILE A 22 -7.28 -12.11 -5.88
N MET A 23 -8.07 -11.07 -6.11
CA MET A 23 -9.14 -11.06 -7.08
C MET A 23 -8.82 -10.01 -8.15
N LEU A 24 -8.81 -10.45 -9.40
CA LEU A 24 -8.61 -9.61 -10.58
C LEU A 24 -9.93 -9.45 -11.31
N VAL A 25 -10.20 -8.25 -11.82
CA VAL A 25 -11.39 -7.93 -12.62
C VAL A 25 -10.95 -7.37 -13.95
N THR A 26 -11.48 -7.93 -15.04
CA THR A 26 -11.25 -7.46 -16.40
C THR A 26 -12.36 -6.51 -16.86
N ASP A 27 -12.10 -5.74 -17.93
CA ASP A 27 -13.14 -4.95 -18.61
C ASP A 27 -14.22 -5.81 -19.29
N GLY A 28 -13.91 -7.08 -19.59
CA GLY A 28 -14.87 -8.07 -20.04
C GLY A 28 -15.81 -8.62 -18.96
N GLY A 29 -15.64 -8.21 -17.69
CA GLY A 29 -16.43 -8.69 -16.56
C GLY A 29 -16.01 -10.06 -16.03
N GLN A 30 -14.82 -10.54 -16.39
CA GLN A 30 -14.26 -11.77 -15.86
C GLN A 30 -13.63 -11.52 -14.49
N LEU A 31 -14.00 -12.35 -13.51
CA LEU A 31 -13.41 -12.37 -12.17
C LEU A 31 -12.47 -13.56 -12.05
N ILE A 32 -11.22 -13.30 -11.69
CA ILE A 32 -10.19 -14.33 -11.51
C ILE A 32 -9.72 -14.27 -10.06
N ARG A 33 -9.89 -15.37 -9.32
CA ARG A 33 -9.43 -15.54 -7.95
C ARG A 33 -8.19 -16.40 -7.94
N THR A 34 -7.12 -15.94 -7.30
CA THR A 34 -5.85 -16.68 -7.24
C THR A 34 -5.28 -16.62 -5.82
N PRO A 35 -5.00 -17.78 -5.19
CA PRO A 35 -4.27 -17.83 -3.94
C PRO A 35 -2.89 -17.18 -4.07
N VAL A 36 -2.47 -16.40 -3.08
CA VAL A 36 -1.12 -15.81 -3.07
C VAL A 36 -0.04 -16.89 -3.11
N ALA A 37 -0.32 -18.07 -2.54
CA ALA A 37 0.57 -19.22 -2.55
C ALA A 37 0.92 -19.75 -3.97
N ASP A 38 0.06 -19.51 -4.96
CA ASP A 38 0.29 -19.96 -6.34
C ASP A 38 1.17 -18.99 -7.14
N ILE A 39 1.39 -17.79 -6.61
CA ILE A 39 2.17 -16.74 -7.28
C ILE A 39 3.63 -16.91 -6.91
N ARG A 40 4.47 -17.14 -7.94
CA ARG A 40 5.91 -17.24 -7.75
C ARG A 40 6.49 -15.94 -7.21
N ILE A 41 7.25 -16.04 -6.11
CA ILE A 41 8.02 -14.93 -5.55
C ILE A 41 9.14 -14.56 -6.52
N ALA A 42 9.14 -13.29 -6.96
CA ALA A 42 10.16 -12.71 -7.83
C ALA A 42 10.68 -11.40 -7.21
N GLY A 43 11.95 -11.07 -7.49
CA GLY A 43 12.57 -9.84 -7.00
C GLY A 43 11.97 -8.58 -7.63
N ARG A 44 12.24 -7.42 -7.02
CA ARG A 44 11.72 -6.10 -7.46
C ARG A 44 12.27 -5.62 -8.81
N ASP A 45 13.43 -6.12 -9.22
CA ASP A 45 14.07 -5.83 -10.50
C ASP A 45 13.85 -6.99 -11.49
N THR A 46 12.59 -7.43 -11.60
CA THR A 46 12.17 -8.47 -12.54
C THR A 46 10.95 -8.00 -13.33
N MET A 47 10.61 -8.74 -14.39
CA MET A 47 9.40 -8.48 -15.18
C MET A 47 8.12 -9.05 -14.56
N GLY A 48 8.22 -9.69 -13.38
CA GLY A 48 7.10 -10.40 -12.77
C GLY A 48 6.81 -11.76 -13.42
N VAL A 49 5.65 -12.31 -13.11
CA VAL A 49 5.17 -13.61 -13.62
C VAL A 49 3.76 -13.48 -14.16
N ILE A 50 3.40 -14.34 -15.12
CA ILE A 50 2.06 -14.39 -15.68
C ILE A 50 1.18 -15.20 -14.72
N VAL A 51 0.26 -14.53 -14.04
CA VAL A 51 -0.75 -15.18 -13.19
C VAL A 51 -1.93 -15.69 -14.04
N PHE A 52 -2.34 -14.91 -15.04
CA PHE A 52 -3.44 -15.24 -15.94
C PHE A 52 -3.19 -14.67 -17.34
N LYS A 53 -3.72 -15.35 -18.36
CA LYS A 53 -3.71 -14.86 -19.75
C LYS A 53 -5.09 -14.35 -20.11
N THR A 54 -5.23 -13.04 -20.30
CA THR A 54 -6.46 -12.43 -20.80
C THR A 54 -6.67 -12.72 -22.29
N ALA A 55 -7.91 -12.55 -22.77
CA ALA A 55 -8.19 -12.59 -24.19
C ALA A 55 -7.51 -11.42 -24.94
N GLN A 56 -7.45 -11.49 -26.27
CA GLN A 56 -6.65 -10.59 -27.10
C GLN A 56 -7.02 -9.10 -26.96
N ASP A 57 -8.28 -8.79 -26.62
CA ASP A 57 -8.80 -7.44 -26.42
C ASP A 57 -9.28 -7.17 -24.99
N GLU A 58 -8.86 -8.00 -24.04
CA GLU A 58 -9.28 -7.92 -22.65
C GLU A 58 -8.12 -7.51 -21.74
N LYS A 59 -8.38 -6.57 -20.84
CA LYS A 59 -7.37 -6.07 -19.89
C LYS A 59 -7.90 -6.12 -18.47
N VAL A 60 -6.97 -6.33 -17.53
CA VAL A 60 -7.26 -6.20 -16.10
C VAL A 60 -7.44 -4.72 -15.78
N VAL A 61 -8.58 -4.37 -15.20
CA VAL A 61 -8.92 -2.99 -14.81
C VAL A 61 -8.87 -2.75 -13.31
N SER A 62 -8.98 -3.82 -12.51
CA SER A 62 -8.93 -3.73 -11.05
C SER A 62 -8.35 -4.99 -10.44
N ALA A 63 -7.72 -4.83 -9.27
CA ALA A 63 -7.27 -5.92 -8.43
C ALA A 63 -7.54 -5.60 -6.96
N ALA A 64 -7.98 -6.60 -6.20
CA ALA A 64 -8.25 -6.52 -4.77
C ALA A 64 -7.64 -7.72 -4.04
N ARG A 65 -7.31 -7.56 -2.76
CA ARG A 65 -6.93 -8.67 -1.87
C ARG A 65 -8.15 -9.17 -1.10
N LEU A 66 -8.14 -10.47 -0.80
CA LEU A 66 -9.18 -11.17 -0.05
C LEU A 66 -8.52 -11.95 1.07
N SER A 67 -8.88 -11.62 2.31
CA SER A 67 -8.43 -12.36 3.49
C SER A 67 -9.34 -13.56 3.72
N GLU A 68 -8.80 -14.69 4.20
CA GLU A 68 -9.56 -15.93 4.44
C GLU A 68 -10.70 -15.78 5.46
N THR A 69 -10.74 -14.69 6.22
CA THR A 69 -11.77 -14.43 7.24
C THR A 69 -13.02 -13.72 6.69
N ALA A 70 -13.02 -13.31 5.41
CA ALA A 70 -14.09 -12.47 4.85
C ALA A 70 -15.09 -13.28 4.00
N GLU A 71 -15.82 -14.21 4.63
CA GLU A 71 -17.14 -14.63 4.12
C GLU A 71 -18.27 -13.87 4.84
N GLU A 72 -18.05 -12.64 5.32
CA GLU A 72 -19.09 -11.83 5.97
C GLU A 72 -18.61 -10.37 6.09
N ASP A 73 -18.46 -9.65 4.97
CA ASP A 73 -18.82 -8.23 4.91
C ASP A 73 -18.62 -7.65 3.50
N GLN A 74 -19.73 -7.15 2.96
CA GLN A 74 -19.74 -6.29 1.79
C GLN A 74 -19.19 -4.92 2.21
N ASN A 75 -18.44 -4.27 1.30
CA ASN A 75 -18.07 -2.85 1.33
C ASN A 75 -16.72 -2.48 1.99
N GLY A 76 -15.61 -2.74 1.28
CA GLY A 76 -14.29 -2.15 1.57
C GLY A 76 -13.90 -1.17 0.48
N ALA A 77 -14.24 0.11 0.69
CA ALA A 77 -13.69 1.21 -0.09
C ALA A 77 -12.16 1.13 -0.11
N GLY A 78 -11.56 1.30 -1.29
CA GLY A 78 -10.11 1.31 -1.44
C GLY A 78 -9.49 2.38 -0.55
N GLU A 79 -8.73 1.95 0.45
CA GLU A 79 -7.89 2.84 1.23
C GLU A 79 -6.66 3.21 0.39
N ALA A 80 -6.54 4.50 0.15
CA ALA A 80 -5.50 5.12 -0.64
C ALA A 80 -4.11 4.84 -0.07
N ASN A 81 -3.19 4.51 -0.97
CA ASN A 81 -1.76 4.52 -0.70
C ASN A 81 -1.28 5.95 -0.40
N GLY A 82 -0.42 6.08 0.62
CA GLY A 82 0.75 6.95 0.62
C GLY A 82 0.56 8.35 1.19
N ASP A 83 1.23 8.63 2.32
CA ASP A 83 2.29 9.62 2.29
C ASP A 83 3.34 9.32 3.36
N GLY A 84 4.58 9.20 2.93
CA GLY A 84 5.75 9.12 3.80
C GLY A 84 6.34 10.51 3.91
N GLU A 85 6.18 11.14 5.07
CA GLU A 85 6.86 12.40 5.37
C GLU A 85 8.18 12.08 6.08
N ALA A 86 9.28 12.16 5.34
CA ALA A 86 10.61 12.37 5.90
C ALA A 86 10.85 13.88 5.92
N GLY A 87 10.80 14.48 7.11
CA GLY A 87 11.09 15.89 7.36
C GLY A 87 11.93 16.03 8.61
N ASP A 88 13.21 16.31 8.37
CA ASP A 88 14.28 16.68 9.31
C ASP A 88 14.06 18.09 9.84
N GLU A 89 14.00 18.30 11.15
CA GLU A 89 14.36 19.57 11.81
C GLU A 89 14.85 19.30 13.25
N GLY A 90 16.16 19.40 13.46
CA GLY A 90 16.72 19.67 14.77
C GLY A 90 16.65 21.17 15.06
N GLU A 91 16.24 21.53 16.27
CA GLU A 91 16.64 22.80 16.89
C GLU A 91 16.54 22.66 18.41
N GLN A 92 17.59 23.09 19.10
CA GLN A 92 17.72 23.06 20.55
C GLN A 92 17.07 24.32 21.10
N ASP A 93 16.14 24.21 22.06
CA ASP A 93 15.96 25.29 23.03
C ASP A 93 15.68 24.71 24.42
N ALA A 94 16.63 24.98 25.31
CA ALA A 94 16.56 24.63 26.71
C ALA A 94 16.46 25.93 27.51
N THR A 95 15.26 26.29 27.96
CA THR A 95 15.08 27.13 29.14
C THR A 95 13.83 26.71 29.93
N GLU A 96 14.03 25.70 30.77
CA GLU A 96 13.29 25.42 32.01
C GLU A 96 13.76 26.46 33.07
N THR A 97 13.04 27.03 34.04
CA THR A 97 11.63 27.10 34.48
C THR A 97 11.61 28.06 35.68
N THR A 98 10.45 28.69 35.90
CA THR A 98 9.94 29.26 37.16
C THR A 98 10.63 30.45 37.83
N ASP A 99 9.86 31.54 37.80
CA ASP A 99 9.58 32.44 38.91
C ASP A 99 9.59 31.79 40.30
N LEU A 100 10.47 32.29 41.18
CA LEU A 100 10.30 32.25 42.63
C LEU A 100 10.83 33.53 43.26
N ARG A 101 9.89 34.42 43.61
CA ARG A 101 9.77 35.24 44.84
C ARG A 101 11.06 35.79 45.48
N GLY A 102 11.05 37.11 45.67
CA GLY A 102 11.81 37.79 46.72
C GLY A 102 11.83 39.31 46.55
N ASP A 103 10.73 39.98 46.94
CA ASP A 103 10.79 41.33 47.51
C ASP A 103 11.91 41.40 48.57
N GLU A 104 12.65 42.50 48.62
CA GLU A 104 12.91 43.31 49.82
C GLU A 104 14.05 44.35 49.57
N ASP A 105 13.63 45.61 49.67
CA ASP A 105 14.32 46.80 50.21
C ASP A 105 15.51 47.49 49.51
N GLU A 106 15.16 48.63 48.89
CA GLU A 106 15.58 50.00 49.25
C GLU A 106 16.85 50.18 50.12
N ALA A 107 17.92 50.74 49.51
CA ALA A 107 18.67 51.94 49.96
C ALA A 107 19.92 52.20 49.10
#